data_AF-A0A6C0I654-F1
#
_entry.id   AF-A0A6C0I654-F1
#
_cell.length_a   1.000
_cell.length_b   1.000
_cell.length_c   1.000
_cell.angle_alpha   90.00
_cell.angle_beta   90.00
_cell.angle_gamma   90.00
#
_symmetry.space_group_name_H-M   'P 1'
#
loop_
_entity.id
_entity.type
_entity.pdbx_description
1 polymer ?
#
loop_
_entity_poly.entity_id
_entity_poly.type
_entity_poly.pdbx_seq_one_letter_code
_entity_poly.pdbx_strand_id
1 'polypeptide(L)'
;MAEEIELPIIDHIPEPMNPIPKLIFIVPYRDREQHQQFFANHMRTILEDMKESDYKIYYIEQNDTRGFNRGAMKNIGFLMVKAVYPYDYKDITLVFNDVDTMPFTKNFLDYETTVNNVKHFYGYTFTLGGIVSIKGGDFEKVGGFPNFWAWGYEDNALQRRVLAANMVIDRSQFYPFMDKNIFQMKDGLSRTVNRSEFERYMSDTNEGFSNLRNIEYTINHETGFVNVTQFDTGIPEAPETNAIHLLSNGAYPFKTDAVVLSKGNNRRRANMSMVIL
;
A
#
# COMPACT_ATOMS: atom_id res chain seq x y z
N MET A 1 -15.64 -44.97 -13.15
CA MET A 1 -16.40 -43.86 -13.76
C MET A 1 -15.88 -42.61 -13.08
N ALA A 2 -14.90 -41.95 -13.69
CA ALA A 2 -14.39 -40.68 -13.19
C ALA A 2 -15.35 -39.60 -13.69
N GLU A 3 -15.94 -38.82 -12.78
CA GLU A 3 -16.66 -37.60 -13.15
C GLU A 3 -15.63 -36.58 -13.61
N GLU A 4 -15.66 -36.27 -14.92
CA GLU A 4 -15.03 -35.08 -15.47
C GLU A 4 -15.74 -33.86 -14.89
N ILE A 5 -15.01 -33.09 -14.08
CA ILE A 5 -15.44 -31.77 -13.64
C ILE A 5 -15.16 -30.82 -14.82
N GLU A 6 -16.17 -30.57 -15.64
CA GLU A 6 -16.14 -29.46 -16.60
C GLU A 6 -16.06 -28.15 -15.81
N LEU A 7 -14.89 -27.50 -15.86
CA LEU A 7 -14.72 -26.14 -15.39
C LEU A 7 -15.53 -25.21 -16.32
N PRO A 8 -16.33 -24.28 -15.79
CA PRO A 8 -17.12 -23.37 -16.63
C PRO A 8 -16.18 -22.51 -17.46
N ILE A 9 -16.31 -22.64 -18.78
CA ILE A 9 -15.68 -21.76 -19.76
C ILE A 9 -16.25 -20.36 -19.51
N ILE A 10 -15.40 -19.42 -19.10
CA ILE A 10 -15.76 -18.01 -18.97
C ILE A 10 -15.86 -17.44 -20.39
N ASP A 11 -17.04 -17.53 -21.00
CA ASP A 11 -17.34 -17.08 -22.37
C ASP A 11 -17.40 -15.55 -22.54
N HIS A 12 -17.06 -14.77 -21.50
CA HIS A 12 -16.99 -13.31 -21.61
C HIS A 12 -15.55 -12.84 -21.41
N ILE A 13 -14.85 -12.67 -22.53
CA ILE A 13 -13.65 -11.85 -22.60
C ILE A 13 -14.12 -10.41 -22.29
N PRO A 14 -13.74 -9.81 -21.15
CA PRO A 14 -14.17 -8.45 -20.84
C PRO A 14 -13.66 -7.50 -21.93
N GLU A 15 -14.56 -6.68 -22.47
CA GLU A 15 -14.23 -5.68 -23.49
C GLU A 15 -13.15 -4.73 -22.95
N PRO A 16 -12.14 -4.36 -23.77
CA PRO A 16 -11.08 -3.46 -23.34
C PRO A 16 -11.67 -2.09 -22.99
N MET A 17 -11.48 -1.64 -21.75
CA MET A 17 -11.89 -0.29 -21.35
C MET A 17 -10.98 0.75 -22.00
N ASN A 18 -11.59 1.73 -22.66
CA ASN A 18 -10.91 2.91 -23.18
C ASN A 18 -11.52 4.19 -22.58
N PRO A 19 -10.71 5.19 -22.21
CA PRO A 19 -9.25 5.22 -22.25
C PRO A 19 -8.60 4.44 -21.09
N ILE A 20 -7.40 3.91 -21.34
CA ILE A 20 -6.54 3.28 -20.33
C ILE A 20 -5.69 4.37 -19.67
N PRO A 21 -5.80 4.57 -18.33
CA PRO A 21 -5.00 5.57 -17.64
C PRO A 21 -3.55 5.11 -17.51
N LYS A 22 -2.62 6.06 -17.55
CA LYS A 22 -1.20 5.82 -17.28
C LYS A 22 -0.94 5.68 -15.78
N LEU A 23 -1.65 6.46 -14.98
CA LEU A 23 -1.52 6.52 -13.53
C LEU A 23 -2.82 6.09 -12.85
N ILE A 24 -2.72 5.24 -11.84
CA ILE A 24 -3.85 5.01 -10.93
C ILE A 24 -3.37 5.25 -9.50
N PHE A 25 -3.90 6.30 -8.87
CA PHE A 25 -3.69 6.57 -7.46
C PHE A 25 -4.58 5.64 -6.64
N ILE A 26 -3.94 4.85 -5.77
CA ILE A 26 -4.60 3.97 -4.81
C ILE A 26 -4.41 4.61 -3.43
N VAL A 27 -5.49 5.20 -2.93
CA VAL A 27 -5.52 5.93 -1.67
C VAL A 27 -6.24 5.06 -0.63
N PRO A 28 -5.53 4.40 0.30
CA PRO A 28 -6.19 3.64 1.37
C PRO A 28 -6.93 4.61 2.30
N TYR A 29 -8.20 4.33 2.59
CA TYR A 29 -9.08 5.29 3.24
C TYR A 29 -10.02 4.64 4.28
N ARG A 30 -10.27 5.38 5.37
CA ARG A 30 -11.32 5.14 6.37
C ARG A 30 -11.47 6.38 7.25
N ASP A 31 -12.71 6.77 7.55
CA ASP A 31 -13.09 7.75 8.59
C ASP A 31 -12.27 9.07 8.60
N ARG A 32 -11.95 9.60 7.41
CA ARG A 32 -11.10 10.79 7.25
C ARG A 32 -11.68 11.79 6.25
N GLU A 33 -12.98 12.05 6.37
CA GLU A 33 -13.73 12.86 5.38
C GLU A 33 -13.08 14.22 5.12
N GLN A 34 -12.66 14.93 6.16
CA GLN A 34 -12.00 16.23 6.01
C GLN A 34 -10.67 16.14 5.25
N HIS A 35 -9.86 15.13 5.54
CA HIS A 35 -8.61 14.88 4.80
C HIS A 35 -8.91 14.53 3.35
N GLN A 36 -9.92 13.70 3.08
CA GLN A 36 -10.28 13.30 1.73
C GLN A 36 -10.83 14.46 0.90
N GLN A 37 -11.71 15.29 1.47
CA GLN A 37 -12.23 16.47 0.78
C GLN A 37 -11.10 17.44 0.41
N PHE A 38 -10.16 17.68 1.34
CA PHE A 38 -8.99 18.50 1.06
C PHE A 38 -8.10 17.87 -0.02
N PHE A 39 -7.76 16.59 0.13
CA PHE A 39 -6.94 15.83 -0.82
C PHE A 39 -7.55 15.87 -2.22
N ALA A 40 -8.84 15.56 -2.36
CA ALA A 40 -9.54 15.54 -3.63
C ALA A 40 -9.52 16.92 -4.31
N ASN A 41 -9.76 17.98 -3.55
CA ASN A 41 -9.74 19.35 -4.09
C ASN A 41 -8.33 19.76 -4.51
N HIS A 42 -7.33 19.50 -3.67
CA HIS A 42 -5.95 19.90 -3.92
C HIS A 42 -5.31 19.08 -5.05
N MET A 43 -5.55 17.77 -5.10
CA MET A 43 -5.00 16.91 -6.16
C MET A 43 -5.54 17.25 -7.55
N ARG A 44 -6.75 17.83 -7.67
CA ARG A 44 -7.23 18.39 -8.95
C ARG A 44 -6.31 19.50 -9.45
N THR A 45 -5.84 20.39 -8.56
CA THR A 45 -4.86 21.42 -8.91
C THR A 45 -3.49 20.83 -9.19
N ILE A 46 -3.05 19.83 -8.41
CA ILE A 46 -1.73 19.20 -8.60
C ILE A 46 -1.61 18.51 -9.96
N LEU A 47 -2.71 17.97 -10.48
CA LEU A 47 -2.78 17.20 -11.71
C LEU A 47 -3.49 17.95 -12.85
N GLU A 48 -3.74 19.26 -12.73
CA GLU A 48 -4.58 20.02 -13.68
C GLU A 48 -4.03 20.07 -15.12
N ASP A 49 -2.72 19.92 -15.29
CA ASP A 49 -2.07 19.90 -16.60
C ASP A 49 -2.07 18.49 -17.22
N MET A 50 -2.48 17.45 -16.48
CA MET A 50 -2.66 16.09 -17.00
C MET A 50 -4.05 15.94 -17.62
N LYS A 51 -4.12 15.19 -18.73
CA LYS A 51 -5.43 14.82 -19.31
C LYS A 51 -6.20 13.96 -18.31
N GLU A 52 -7.50 14.21 -18.16
CA GLU A 52 -8.39 13.42 -17.30
C GLU A 52 -8.39 11.92 -17.66
N SER A 53 -8.11 11.58 -18.92
CA SER A 53 -7.96 10.19 -19.38
C SER A 53 -6.69 9.49 -18.89
N ASP A 54 -5.67 10.25 -18.51
CA ASP A 54 -4.33 9.71 -18.22
C ASP A 54 -4.18 9.29 -16.76
N TYR A 55 -5.09 9.69 -15.87
CA TYR A 55 -5.04 9.30 -14.46
C TYR A 55 -6.41 9.00 -13.86
N LYS A 56 -6.43 8.16 -12.82
CA LYS A 56 -7.59 7.98 -11.93
C LYS A 56 -7.15 8.03 -10.48
N ILE A 57 -8.03 8.51 -9.60
CA ILE A 57 -7.84 8.45 -8.15
C ILE A 57 -8.93 7.56 -7.57
N TYR A 58 -8.52 6.48 -6.91
CA TYR A 58 -9.43 5.59 -6.20
C TYR A 58 -9.17 5.67 -4.69
N TYR A 59 -10.23 5.98 -3.95
CA TYR A 59 -10.25 5.93 -2.49
C TYR A 59 -10.72 4.53 -2.08
N ILE A 60 -9.79 3.68 -1.66
CA ILE A 60 -10.13 2.31 -1.24
C ILE A 60 -10.58 2.37 0.22
N GLU A 61 -11.90 2.47 0.37
CA GLU A 61 -12.56 2.67 1.65
C GLU A 61 -12.82 1.32 2.33
N GLN A 62 -12.23 1.11 3.50
CA GLN A 62 -12.55 -0.05 4.31
C GLN A 62 -13.82 0.23 5.13
N ASN A 63 -14.96 -0.32 4.70
CA ASN A 63 -16.26 -0.10 5.32
C ASN A 63 -16.76 -1.35 6.05
N ASP A 64 -16.03 -1.68 7.11
CA ASP A 64 -16.35 -2.73 8.07
C ASP A 64 -15.98 -2.25 9.48
N THR A 65 -16.26 -3.08 10.49
CA THR A 65 -16.06 -2.73 11.91
C THR A 65 -14.69 -3.13 12.47
N ARG A 66 -13.83 -3.77 11.66
CA ARG A 66 -12.52 -4.27 12.07
C ARG A 66 -11.48 -3.16 12.14
N GLY A 67 -10.29 -3.42 12.65
CA GLY A 67 -9.14 -2.52 12.55
C GLY A 67 -8.81 -2.13 11.10
N PHE A 68 -8.26 -0.93 10.90
CA PHE A 68 -7.91 -0.46 9.55
C PHE A 68 -6.67 -1.21 9.03
N ASN A 69 -6.85 -1.95 7.94
CA ASN A 69 -5.80 -2.72 7.29
C ASN A 69 -5.29 -1.98 6.05
N ARG A 70 -4.35 -1.05 6.27
CA ARG A 70 -3.79 -0.19 5.22
C ARG A 70 -3.14 -1.00 4.10
N GLY A 71 -2.43 -2.08 4.43
CA GLY A 71 -1.83 -2.98 3.45
C GLY A 71 -2.86 -3.71 2.60
N ALA A 72 -3.92 -4.25 3.21
CA ALA A 72 -5.03 -4.87 2.49
C ALA A 72 -5.72 -3.88 1.57
N MET A 73 -6.00 -2.64 1.99
CA MET A 73 -6.64 -1.65 1.12
C MET A 73 -5.79 -1.32 -0.11
N LYS A 74 -4.46 -1.22 0.03
CA LYS A 74 -3.56 -1.05 -1.12
C LYS A 74 -3.61 -2.28 -2.05
N ASN A 75 -3.60 -3.48 -1.50
CA ASN A 75 -3.69 -4.73 -2.26
C ASN A 75 -5.05 -4.89 -2.98
N ILE A 76 -6.16 -4.57 -2.32
CA ILE A 76 -7.51 -4.61 -2.91
C ILE A 76 -7.61 -3.58 -4.04
N GLY A 77 -7.05 -2.38 -3.86
CA GLY A 77 -6.93 -1.39 -4.93
C GLY A 77 -6.21 -1.94 -6.15
N PHE A 78 -5.09 -2.65 -5.96
CA PHE A 78 -4.40 -3.33 -7.05
C PHE A 78 -5.26 -4.43 -7.71
N LEU A 79 -5.91 -5.28 -6.93
CA LEU A 79 -6.76 -6.36 -7.45
C LEU A 79 -7.95 -5.80 -8.25
N MET A 80 -8.53 -4.68 -7.80
CA MET A 80 -9.55 -3.94 -8.53
C MET A 80 -8.99 -3.43 -9.86
N VAL A 81 -7.81 -2.78 -9.87
CA VAL A 81 -7.17 -2.32 -11.11
C VAL A 81 -6.93 -3.47 -12.08
N LYS A 82 -6.45 -4.62 -11.58
CA LYS A 82 -6.24 -5.83 -12.36
C LYS A 82 -7.54 -6.38 -12.94
N ALA A 83 -8.65 -6.34 -12.21
CA ALA A 83 -9.95 -6.78 -12.71
C ALA A 83 -10.54 -5.83 -13.75
N VAL A 84 -10.33 -4.52 -13.56
CA VAL A 84 -10.87 -3.45 -14.41
C VAL A 84 -10.06 -3.28 -15.70
N TYR A 85 -8.75 -3.53 -15.67
CA TYR A 85 -7.82 -3.44 -16.80
C TYR A 85 -7.03 -4.74 -17.01
N PRO A 86 -7.68 -5.89 -17.29
CA PRO A 86 -7.04 -7.21 -17.25
C PRO A 86 -5.89 -7.39 -18.25
N TYR A 87 -5.88 -6.63 -19.34
CA TYR A 87 -4.85 -6.69 -20.38
C TYR A 87 -3.73 -5.66 -20.19
N ASP A 88 -3.97 -4.59 -19.43
CA ASP A 88 -3.10 -3.41 -19.39
C ASP A 88 -2.53 -3.10 -18.01
N TYR A 89 -3.11 -3.66 -16.94
CA TYR A 89 -2.74 -3.35 -15.55
C TYR A 89 -1.24 -3.46 -15.26
N LYS A 90 -0.53 -4.32 -16.01
CA LYS A 90 0.92 -4.51 -15.83
C LYS A 90 1.72 -3.27 -16.18
N ASP A 91 1.28 -2.51 -17.17
CA ASP A 91 1.96 -1.31 -17.68
C ASP A 91 1.47 -0.02 -17.01
N ILE A 92 0.32 -0.07 -16.32
CA ILE A 92 -0.18 1.04 -15.50
C ILE A 92 0.78 1.30 -14.34
N THR A 93 1.09 2.57 -14.09
CA THR A 93 1.78 2.99 -12.87
C THR A 93 0.78 3.12 -11.73
N LEU A 94 0.92 2.28 -10.72
CA LEU A 94 0.18 2.39 -9.47
C LEU A 94 0.88 3.40 -8.57
N VAL A 95 0.13 4.39 -8.09
CA VAL A 95 0.62 5.40 -7.14
C VAL A 95 -0.06 5.15 -5.80
N PHE A 96 0.66 4.52 -4.87
CA PHE A 96 0.18 4.39 -3.49
C PHE A 96 0.41 5.71 -2.77
N ASN A 97 -0.67 6.40 -2.42
CA ASN A 97 -0.62 7.74 -1.85
C ASN A 97 -1.48 7.80 -0.59
N ASP A 98 -0.90 8.21 0.52
CA ASP A 98 -1.70 8.49 1.72
C ASP A 98 -2.60 9.71 1.53
N VAL A 99 -3.83 9.66 2.03
CA VAL A 99 -4.83 10.75 1.89
C VAL A 99 -4.38 12.05 2.56
N ASP A 100 -3.40 11.99 3.45
CA ASP A 100 -2.90 13.13 4.19
C ASP A 100 -1.68 13.80 3.56
N THR A 101 -1.12 13.25 2.46
CA THR A 101 0.18 13.65 1.93
C THR A 101 0.08 14.04 0.45
N MET A 102 0.51 15.26 0.10
CA MET A 102 0.45 15.78 -1.28
C MET A 102 1.50 16.87 -1.52
N PRO A 103 2.04 17.05 -2.75
CA PRO A 103 2.92 18.17 -3.03
C PRO A 103 2.17 19.52 -2.94
N PHE A 104 2.86 20.61 -2.60
CA PHE A 104 2.24 21.94 -2.62
C PHE A 104 2.06 22.51 -4.04
N THR A 105 2.94 22.14 -4.96
CA THR A 105 3.02 22.72 -6.30
C THR A 105 2.64 21.67 -7.34
N LYS A 106 1.86 22.08 -8.35
CA LYS A 106 1.50 21.21 -9.47
C LYS A 106 2.73 20.75 -10.24
N ASN A 107 2.64 19.55 -10.84
CA ASN A 107 3.72 18.90 -11.60
C ASN A 107 5.06 18.75 -10.83
N PHE A 108 5.03 18.86 -9.49
CA PHE A 108 6.26 18.81 -8.68
C PHE A 108 6.86 17.40 -8.61
N LEU A 109 6.00 16.38 -8.59
CA LEU A 109 6.39 14.97 -8.60
C LEU A 109 6.07 14.37 -9.97
N ASP A 110 7.05 13.67 -10.53
CA ASP A 110 6.87 12.81 -11.70
C ASP A 110 6.49 11.40 -11.24
N TYR A 111 5.18 11.17 -11.14
CA TYR A 111 4.60 9.92 -10.65
C TYR A 111 4.79 8.74 -11.60
N GLU A 112 5.04 8.96 -12.89
CA GLU A 112 5.19 7.85 -13.84
C GLU A 112 6.49 7.10 -13.58
N THR A 113 6.47 5.77 -13.65
CA THR A 113 7.67 4.96 -13.49
C THR A 113 7.80 3.95 -14.64
N THR A 114 8.88 3.18 -14.64
CA THR A 114 9.21 2.15 -15.62
C THR A 114 9.34 0.78 -14.94
N VAL A 115 9.34 -0.29 -15.74
CA VAL A 115 9.46 -1.67 -15.24
C VAL A 115 10.77 -1.87 -14.47
N ASN A 116 10.72 -2.58 -13.36
CA ASN A 116 11.76 -2.78 -12.34
C ASN A 116 12.25 -1.48 -11.66
N ASN A 117 11.48 -0.39 -11.73
CA ASN A 117 11.79 0.88 -11.06
C ASN A 117 10.64 1.30 -10.13
N VAL A 118 10.93 1.38 -8.83
CA VAL A 118 9.99 1.85 -7.80
C VAL A 118 10.41 3.23 -7.36
N LYS A 119 9.61 4.26 -7.67
CA LYS A 119 9.88 5.63 -7.22
C LYS A 119 9.32 5.85 -5.81
N HIS A 120 10.11 6.46 -4.94
CA HIS A 120 9.72 6.81 -3.58
C HIS A 120 9.90 8.32 -3.36
N PHE A 121 8.79 9.02 -3.13
CA PHE A 121 8.80 10.49 -3.17
C PHE A 121 8.85 11.15 -1.80
N TYR A 122 8.26 10.56 -0.76
CA TYR A 122 8.13 11.24 0.54
C TYR A 122 8.24 10.30 1.74
N GLY A 123 8.97 10.74 2.78
CA GLY A 123 9.00 10.06 4.07
C GLY A 123 10.41 9.67 4.49
N TYR A 124 10.67 8.37 4.61
CA TYR A 124 11.94 7.85 5.15
C TYR A 124 12.59 6.80 4.26
N THR A 125 13.93 6.75 4.23
CA THR A 125 14.67 5.87 3.30
C THR A 125 14.69 4.38 3.68
N PHE A 126 14.24 4.03 4.88
CA PHE A 126 14.15 2.64 5.36
C PHE A 126 12.77 2.00 5.10
N THR A 127 11.86 2.73 4.44
CA THR A 127 10.50 2.29 4.13
C THR A 127 10.04 2.82 2.77
N LEU A 128 8.94 2.28 2.25
CA LEU A 128 8.22 2.75 1.07
C LEU A 128 6.84 3.27 1.49
N GLY A 129 6.84 4.33 2.32
CA GLY A 129 5.63 4.97 2.85
C GLY A 129 5.30 6.28 2.15
N GLY A 130 4.24 6.98 2.58
CA GLY A 130 3.84 8.27 2.03
C GLY A 130 3.33 8.18 0.60
N ILE A 131 4.23 8.38 -0.37
CA ILE A 131 3.92 8.37 -1.81
C ILE A 131 4.94 7.49 -2.54
N VAL A 132 4.43 6.44 -3.21
CA VAL A 132 5.25 5.43 -3.93
C VAL A 132 4.61 5.11 -5.27
N SER A 133 5.42 5.09 -6.33
CA SER A 133 5.00 4.62 -7.66
C SER A 133 5.67 3.31 -8.04
N ILE A 134 4.89 2.37 -8.57
CA ILE A 134 5.35 1.06 -9.04
C ILE A 134 4.49 0.59 -10.23
N LYS A 135 5.07 -0.10 -11.22
CA LYS A 135 4.28 -0.73 -12.27
C LYS A 135 3.41 -1.85 -11.72
N GLY A 136 2.19 -2.02 -12.21
CA GLY A 136 1.30 -3.08 -11.74
C GLY A 136 1.90 -4.49 -11.90
N GLY A 137 2.71 -4.71 -12.95
CA GLY A 137 3.41 -5.99 -13.14
C GLY A 137 4.51 -6.22 -12.11
N ASP A 138 5.20 -5.16 -11.68
CA ASP A 138 6.22 -5.25 -10.63
C ASP A 138 5.58 -5.45 -9.26
N PHE A 139 4.47 -4.76 -8.99
CA PHE A 139 3.69 -4.94 -7.78
C PHE A 139 3.15 -6.36 -7.64
N GLU A 140 2.66 -6.93 -8.74
CA GLU A 140 2.27 -8.35 -8.82
C GLU A 140 3.46 -9.27 -8.50
N LYS A 141 4.61 -9.02 -9.11
CA LYS A 141 5.83 -9.83 -8.95
C LYS A 141 6.35 -9.85 -7.52
N VAL A 142 6.22 -8.74 -6.77
CA VAL A 142 6.67 -8.67 -5.37
C VAL A 142 5.63 -9.19 -4.36
N GLY A 143 4.42 -9.56 -4.80
CA GLY A 143 3.36 -10.07 -3.92
C GLY A 143 2.61 -8.98 -3.12
N GLY A 144 2.81 -7.71 -3.47
CA GLY A 144 2.17 -6.57 -2.80
C GLY A 144 2.57 -6.36 -1.33
N PHE A 145 1.70 -5.69 -0.56
CA PHE A 145 1.89 -5.42 0.88
C PHE A 145 1.47 -6.63 1.73
N PRO A 146 2.02 -6.83 2.94
CA PRO A 146 1.40 -7.70 3.93
C PRO A 146 0.07 -7.12 4.43
N ASN A 147 -0.86 -7.96 4.90
CA ASN A 147 -2.20 -7.54 5.32
C ASN A 147 -2.26 -7.38 6.85
N PHE A 148 -1.44 -6.49 7.41
CA PHE A 148 -1.36 -6.27 8.86
C PHE A 148 -2.57 -5.48 9.40
N TRP A 149 -3.09 -5.92 10.55
CA TRP A 149 -4.26 -5.31 11.22
C TRP A 149 -3.91 -4.18 12.20
N ALA A 150 -2.62 -3.92 12.39
CA ALA A 150 -2.13 -2.87 13.24
C ALA A 150 -1.19 -1.94 12.46
N TRP A 151 -0.94 -0.76 13.02
CA TRP A 151 -0.09 0.22 12.38
C TRP A 151 1.37 -0.25 12.30
N GLY A 152 1.95 -0.08 11.11
CA GLY A 152 3.37 -0.21 10.87
C GLY A 152 3.81 -1.45 10.10
N TYR A 153 5.07 -1.42 9.69
CA TYR A 153 5.82 -2.51 9.07
C TYR A 153 5.43 -2.92 7.65
N GLU A 154 4.22 -2.60 7.18
CA GLU A 154 3.74 -2.98 5.86
C GLU A 154 4.56 -2.32 4.74
N ASP A 155 4.87 -1.03 4.89
CA ASP A 155 5.67 -0.26 3.95
C ASP A 155 7.16 -0.71 3.98
N ASN A 156 7.65 -1.08 5.18
CA ASN A 156 9.00 -1.63 5.32
C ASN A 156 9.11 -3.02 4.66
N ALA A 157 8.07 -3.84 4.79
CA ALA A 157 8.01 -5.16 4.17
C ALA A 157 7.99 -5.04 2.64
N LEU A 158 7.23 -4.08 2.08
CA LEU A 158 7.27 -3.80 0.64
C LEU A 158 8.69 -3.44 0.20
N GLN A 159 9.39 -2.56 0.93
CA GLN A 159 10.77 -2.22 0.61
C GLN A 159 11.67 -3.46 0.54
N ARG A 160 11.58 -4.36 1.53
CA ARG A 160 12.35 -5.61 1.54
C ARG A 160 12.04 -6.48 0.33
N ARG A 161 10.77 -6.61 -0.05
CA ARG A 161 10.33 -7.41 -1.21
C ARG A 161 10.83 -6.84 -2.53
N VAL A 162 10.75 -5.53 -2.72
CA VAL A 162 11.27 -4.82 -3.90
C VAL A 162 12.78 -5.05 -4.06
N LEU A 163 13.54 -4.91 -2.96
CA LEU A 163 14.99 -5.17 -2.97
C LEU A 163 15.30 -6.64 -3.23
N ALA A 164 14.57 -7.59 -2.62
CA ALA A 164 14.74 -9.01 -2.84
C ALA A 164 14.42 -9.44 -4.29
N ALA A 165 13.55 -8.71 -4.98
CA ALA A 165 13.22 -8.90 -6.39
C ALA A 165 14.24 -8.26 -7.36
N ASN A 166 15.35 -7.70 -6.85
CA ASN A 166 16.39 -6.97 -7.58
C ASN A 166 15.86 -5.77 -8.39
N MET A 167 14.82 -5.11 -7.88
CA MET A 167 14.30 -3.87 -8.46
C MET A 167 15.03 -2.65 -7.89
N VAL A 168 15.03 -1.55 -8.65
CA VAL A 168 15.60 -0.27 -8.23
C VAL A 168 14.58 0.49 -7.39
N ILE A 169 15.03 1.06 -6.26
CA ILE A 169 14.27 2.09 -5.54
C ILE A 169 14.86 3.44 -5.93
N ASP A 170 14.14 4.14 -6.79
CA ASP A 170 14.49 5.47 -7.29
C ASP A 170 14.03 6.55 -6.30
N ARG A 171 15.01 7.33 -5.86
CA ARG A 171 14.85 8.46 -4.93
C ARG A 171 15.40 9.75 -5.52
N SER A 172 15.44 9.85 -6.86
CA SER A 172 15.85 11.07 -7.57
C SER A 172 14.94 12.26 -7.27
N GLN A 173 13.65 12.03 -6.99
CA GLN A 173 12.68 13.00 -6.48
C GLN A 173 12.19 12.65 -5.06
N PHE A 174 13.11 12.39 -4.14
CA PHE A 174 12.77 12.07 -2.75
C PHE A 174 12.87 13.28 -1.81
N TYR A 175 11.84 13.45 -1.00
CA TYR A 175 11.72 14.49 0.01
C TYR A 175 11.56 13.87 1.40
N PRO A 176 12.41 14.22 2.38
CA PRO A 176 12.33 13.64 3.71
C PRO A 176 11.05 14.08 4.45
N PHE A 177 10.70 13.36 5.51
CA PHE A 177 9.63 13.76 6.42
C PHE A 177 9.77 15.23 6.88
N MET A 178 8.66 15.97 6.89
CA MET A 178 8.59 17.43 7.14
C MET A 178 9.27 18.32 6.08
N ASP A 179 9.58 17.81 4.89
CA ASP A 179 10.04 18.65 3.80
C ASP A 179 8.98 19.71 3.42
N LYS A 180 9.43 20.95 3.23
CA LYS A 180 8.56 22.11 2.95
C LYS A 180 7.77 22.02 1.65
N ASN A 181 8.16 21.16 0.72
CA ASN A 181 7.53 21.04 -0.59
C ASN A 181 6.37 20.03 -0.58
N ILE A 182 6.26 19.22 0.46
CA ILE A 182 5.19 18.24 0.65
C ILE A 182 4.31 18.69 1.82
N PHE A 183 3.03 18.86 1.55
CA PHE A 183 2.02 19.08 2.57
C PHE A 183 1.64 17.74 3.20
N GLN A 184 1.69 17.68 4.53
CA GLN A 184 1.18 16.54 5.30
C GLN A 184 0.20 17.02 6.36
N MET A 185 -1.05 16.60 6.25
CA MET A 185 -2.06 16.82 7.29
C MET A 185 -1.72 15.95 8.50
N LYS A 186 -1.78 16.54 9.69
CA LYS A 186 -1.46 15.79 10.92
C LYS A 186 -2.58 14.82 11.24
N ASP A 187 -2.17 13.64 11.68
CA ASP A 187 -3.02 12.68 12.40
C ASP A 187 -2.64 12.68 13.89
N GLY A 188 -3.48 12.08 14.73
CA GLY A 188 -3.23 11.93 16.16
C GLY A 188 -1.87 11.27 16.47
N LEU A 189 -1.42 11.34 17.72
CA LEU A 189 -0.13 10.77 18.13
C LEU A 189 -0.21 9.29 18.55
N SER A 190 -1.43 8.75 18.65
CA SER A 190 -1.67 7.38 19.07
C SER A 190 -1.64 6.43 17.88
N ARG A 191 -0.99 5.28 18.05
CA ARG A 191 -0.95 4.20 17.07
C ARG A 191 -1.37 2.90 17.73
N THR A 192 -2.31 2.19 17.13
CA THR A 192 -2.63 0.82 17.51
C THR A 192 -1.55 -0.09 16.96
N VAL A 193 -0.82 -0.77 17.86
CA VAL A 193 0.31 -1.65 17.52
C VAL A 193 0.04 -3.06 18.01
N ASN A 194 0.65 -4.05 17.36
CA ASN A 194 0.46 -5.45 17.69
C ASN A 194 1.78 -6.22 17.63
N ARG A 195 2.11 -6.96 18.70
CA ARG A 195 3.37 -7.71 18.82
C ARG A 195 3.48 -8.82 17.78
N SER A 196 2.38 -9.53 17.53
CA SER A 196 2.35 -10.63 16.57
C SER A 196 2.61 -10.12 15.15
N GLU A 197 2.06 -8.94 14.81
CA GLU A 197 2.32 -8.30 13.51
C GLU A 197 3.80 -7.91 13.34
N PHE A 198 4.42 -7.41 14.41
CA PHE A 198 5.87 -7.18 14.41
C PHE A 198 6.67 -8.47 14.23
N GLU A 199 6.30 -9.55 14.91
CA GLU A 199 6.99 -10.84 14.78
C GLU A 199 6.85 -11.40 13.36
N ARG A 200 5.67 -11.29 12.75
CA ARG A 200 5.42 -11.65 11.34
C ARG A 200 6.25 -10.83 10.37
N TYR A 201 6.42 -9.54 10.63
CA TYR A 201 7.34 -8.69 9.87
C TYR A 201 8.80 -9.14 10.03
N MET A 202 9.22 -9.44 11.26
CA MET A 202 10.59 -9.87 11.55
C MET A 202 10.91 -11.24 10.96
N SER A 203 9.91 -12.11 10.77
CA SER A 203 10.06 -13.40 10.10
C SER A 203 9.93 -13.34 8.58
N ASP A 204 9.89 -12.14 7.98
CA ASP A 204 9.71 -11.92 6.54
C ASP A 204 8.49 -12.68 5.99
N THR A 205 7.31 -12.45 6.58
CA THR A 205 6.05 -13.07 6.14
C THR A 205 5.86 -12.99 4.62
N ASN A 206 5.37 -14.08 4.03
CA ASN A 206 4.98 -14.16 2.62
C ASN A 206 3.55 -13.70 2.37
N GLU A 207 2.82 -13.22 3.39
CA GLU A 207 1.44 -12.77 3.21
C GLU A 207 1.36 -11.57 2.26
N GLY A 208 0.51 -11.63 1.25
CA GLY A 208 0.37 -10.60 0.22
C GLY A 208 -1.06 -10.43 -0.27
N PHE A 209 -1.22 -9.79 -1.44
CA PHE A 209 -2.53 -9.70 -2.09
C PHE A 209 -3.12 -11.10 -2.38
N SER A 210 -2.26 -12.10 -2.60
CA SER A 210 -2.66 -13.48 -2.91
C SER A 210 -3.27 -14.20 -1.72
N ASN A 211 -3.25 -13.62 -0.52
CA ASN A 211 -3.91 -14.16 0.68
C ASN A 211 -5.29 -13.54 0.93
N LEU A 212 -5.68 -12.51 0.18
CA LEU A 212 -7.00 -11.91 0.31
C LEU A 212 -8.07 -12.80 -0.32
N ARG A 213 -9.18 -13.02 0.40
CA ARG A 213 -10.31 -13.86 -0.03
C ARG A 213 -11.63 -13.15 0.24
N ASN A 214 -12.70 -13.65 -0.39
CA ASN A 214 -14.07 -13.19 -0.16
C ASN A 214 -14.20 -11.65 -0.21
N ILE A 215 -13.54 -11.03 -1.20
CA ILE A 215 -13.49 -9.58 -1.31
C ILE A 215 -14.81 -9.12 -1.94
N GLU A 216 -15.53 -8.26 -1.24
CA GLU A 216 -16.71 -7.59 -1.75
C GLU A 216 -16.49 -6.09 -1.74
N TYR A 217 -16.69 -5.45 -2.89
CA TYR A 217 -16.62 -4.01 -3.02
C TYR A 217 -17.56 -3.48 -4.09
N THR A 218 -17.90 -2.19 -3.98
CA THR A 218 -18.59 -1.44 -5.03
C THR A 218 -17.76 -0.24 -5.46
N ILE A 219 -17.79 0.11 -6.75
CA ILE A 219 -17.05 1.27 -7.28
C ILE A 219 -18.06 2.38 -7.58
N ASN A 220 -17.87 3.54 -6.97
CA ASN A 220 -18.51 4.77 -7.39
C ASN A 220 -17.58 5.51 -8.38
N HIS A 221 -17.92 5.43 -9.66
CA HIS A 221 -17.11 6.03 -10.73
C HIS A 221 -17.12 7.57 -10.73
N GLU A 222 -18.12 8.21 -10.11
CA GLU A 222 -18.22 9.67 -10.04
C GLU A 222 -17.30 10.23 -8.95
N THR A 223 -17.21 9.55 -7.81
CA THR A 223 -16.43 10.02 -6.66
C THR A 223 -15.06 9.36 -6.55
N GLY A 224 -14.84 8.24 -7.25
CA GLY A 224 -13.63 7.41 -7.16
C GLY A 224 -13.60 6.52 -5.91
N PHE A 225 -14.67 6.46 -5.12
CA PHE A 225 -14.71 5.58 -3.96
C PHE A 225 -14.86 4.12 -4.37
N VAL A 226 -14.06 3.25 -3.75
CA VAL A 226 -14.18 1.81 -3.79
C VAL A 226 -14.54 1.36 -2.39
N ASN A 227 -15.83 1.12 -2.17
CA ASN A 227 -16.39 0.79 -0.87
C ASN A 227 -16.22 -0.72 -0.61
N VAL A 228 -15.21 -1.10 0.16
CA VAL A 228 -14.87 -2.49 0.50
C VAL A 228 -15.63 -2.89 1.77
N THR A 229 -16.63 -3.75 1.63
CA THR A 229 -17.52 -4.16 2.74
C THR A 229 -17.13 -5.48 3.38
N GLN A 230 -16.39 -6.32 2.66
CA GLN A 230 -15.95 -7.63 3.14
C GLN A 230 -14.61 -8.01 2.50
N PHE A 231 -13.74 -8.62 3.29
CA PHE A 231 -12.52 -9.31 2.82
C PHE A 231 -11.96 -10.16 3.96
N ASP A 232 -11.30 -11.26 3.63
CA ASP A 232 -10.56 -12.08 4.58
C ASP A 232 -9.06 -12.01 4.28
N THR A 233 -8.25 -12.03 5.32
CA THR A 233 -6.78 -12.06 5.26
C THR A 233 -6.25 -13.45 5.61
N GLY A 234 -4.96 -13.71 5.36
CA GLY A 234 -4.36 -14.99 5.70
C GLY A 234 -4.29 -15.21 7.22
N ILE A 235 -4.13 -14.13 7.98
CA ILE A 235 -4.20 -14.12 9.45
C ILE A 235 -5.34 -13.16 9.87
N PRO A 236 -6.34 -13.62 10.63
CA PRO A 236 -7.47 -12.78 11.04
C PRO A 236 -7.04 -11.70 12.04
N GLU A 237 -7.88 -10.69 12.22
CA GLU A 237 -7.67 -9.66 13.23
C GLU A 237 -7.69 -10.28 14.64
N ALA A 238 -6.75 -9.85 15.49
CA ALA A 238 -6.64 -10.26 16.89
C ALA A 238 -6.63 -9.02 17.81
N PRO A 239 -7.76 -8.28 17.91
CA PRO A 239 -7.79 -6.98 18.57
C PRO A 239 -7.48 -7.04 20.08
N GLU A 240 -7.71 -8.19 20.73
CA GLU A 240 -7.39 -8.45 22.12
C GLU A 240 -5.88 -8.38 22.44
N THR A 241 -5.02 -8.47 21.41
CA THR A 241 -3.57 -8.37 21.53
C THR A 241 -3.02 -6.99 21.15
N ASN A 242 -3.89 -6.04 20.79
CA ASN A 242 -3.50 -4.69 20.44
C ASN A 242 -3.09 -3.87 21.67
N ALA A 243 -2.13 -2.97 21.47
CA ALA A 243 -1.71 -1.96 22.44
C ALA A 243 -1.70 -0.58 21.79
N ILE A 244 -1.81 0.47 22.61
CA ILE A 244 -1.65 1.85 22.15
C ILE A 244 -0.20 2.29 22.36
N HIS A 245 0.45 2.72 21.29
CA HIS A 245 1.76 3.36 21.30
C HIS A 245 1.61 4.85 21.03
N LEU A 246 2.23 5.69 21.86
CA LEU A 246 2.29 7.12 21.62
C LEU A 246 3.60 7.46 20.90
N LEU A 247 3.50 8.18 19.78
CA LEU A 247 4.69 8.61 19.01
C LEU A 247 5.65 9.50 19.84
N SER A 248 5.17 10.14 20.91
CA SER A 248 6.00 10.85 21.88
C SER A 248 7.00 9.94 22.61
N ASN A 249 6.72 8.63 22.70
CA ASN A 249 7.58 7.65 23.36
C ASN A 249 8.68 7.10 22.41
N GLY A 250 8.79 7.66 21.20
CA GLY A 250 9.74 7.27 20.18
C GLY A 250 9.12 6.46 19.05
N ALA A 251 9.92 6.15 18.03
CA ALA A 251 9.47 5.52 16.79
C ALA A 251 9.50 3.98 16.81
N TYR A 252 9.70 3.37 17.98
CA TYR A 252 9.86 1.93 18.16
C TYR A 252 8.84 1.41 19.19
N PRO A 253 7.67 0.90 18.74
CA PRO A 253 6.68 0.32 19.64
C PRO A 253 7.17 -0.96 20.31
N PHE A 254 7.97 -1.75 19.61
CA PHE A 254 8.56 -2.97 20.14
C PHE A 254 10.07 -2.95 20.00
N LYS A 255 10.76 -3.35 21.06
CA LYS A 255 12.21 -3.57 21.04
C LYS A 255 12.47 -5.03 20.64
N THR A 256 13.53 -5.26 19.89
CA THR A 256 14.12 -6.59 19.77
C THR A 256 14.94 -6.84 21.03
N ASP A 257 14.54 -7.78 21.88
CA ASP A 257 15.46 -8.28 22.89
C ASP A 257 16.66 -8.91 22.17
N ALA A 258 17.86 -8.74 22.73
CA ALA A 258 19.03 -9.45 22.24
C ALA A 258 18.84 -10.95 22.53
N VAL A 259 18.13 -11.67 21.65
CA VAL A 259 17.98 -13.11 21.77
C VAL A 259 19.37 -13.72 21.59
N VAL A 260 19.95 -14.19 22.69
CA VAL A 260 21.14 -15.06 22.69
C VAL A 260 20.70 -16.39 22.08
N LEU A 261 20.72 -16.47 20.74
CA LEU A 261 20.74 -17.77 20.07
C LEU A 261 22.09 -18.41 20.37
N SER A 262 22.09 -19.30 21.35
CA SER A 262 23.17 -20.24 21.53
C SER A 262 23.18 -21.21 20.34
N LYS A 263 24.36 -21.36 19.75
CA LYS A 263 24.80 -22.34 18.75
C LYS A 263 24.50 -22.04 17.27
N GLY A 264 25.60 -21.80 16.55
CA GLY A 264 25.79 -22.32 15.20
C GLY A 264 25.80 -21.29 14.07
N ASN A 265 27.01 -20.93 13.65
CA ASN A 265 27.39 -20.27 12.39
C ASN A 265 27.24 -18.74 12.27
N ASN A 266 28.40 -18.13 12.08
CA ASN A 266 28.66 -16.73 11.72
C ASN A 266 27.84 -16.30 10.50
N ARG A 267 26.72 -15.63 10.74
CA ARG A 267 26.24 -14.54 9.86
C ARG A 267 26.39 -13.25 10.65
N ARG A 268 27.05 -12.25 10.04
CA ARG A 268 27.24 -10.91 10.63
C ARG A 268 25.87 -10.38 11.08
N ARG A 269 25.75 -10.12 12.38
CA ARG A 269 24.57 -9.57 13.06
C ARG A 269 24.49 -8.07 12.80
N ALA A 270 23.33 -7.57 12.35
CA ALA A 270 22.98 -6.17 12.48
C ALA A 270 21.93 -6.06 13.59
N ASN A 271 22.15 -5.18 14.58
CA ASN A 271 21.08 -4.72 15.45
C ASN A 271 20.08 -3.96 14.57
N MET A 272 19.02 -4.63 14.08
CA MET A 272 17.96 -3.98 13.33
C MET A 272 16.85 -3.55 14.31
N SER A 273 17.09 -2.43 14.98
CA SER A 273 15.99 -1.56 15.41
C SER A 273 15.51 -0.80 14.18
N MET A 274 14.45 -1.29 13.51
CA MET A 274 13.85 -0.61 12.35
C MET A 274 12.73 0.33 12.80
N VAL A 275 12.85 1.59 12.37
CA VAL A 275 11.94 2.69 12.68
C VAL A 275 10.62 2.46 11.94
N ILE A 276 9.51 2.76 12.61
CA ILE A 276 8.17 2.76 12.02
C ILE A 276 7.61 4.15 12.32
N LEU A 277 7.20 4.88 11.29
CA LEU A 277 6.49 6.16 11.41
C LEU A 277 5.50 6.29 10.26
#